data_AF-X0UGW3-F1
#
_entry.id   AF-X0UGW3-F1
#
_cell.length_a   1.000
_cell.length_b   1.000
_cell.length_c   1.000
_cell.angle_alpha   90.00
_cell.angle_beta   90.00
_cell.angle_gamma   90.00
#
_symmetry.space_group_name_H-M   'P 1'
#
loop_
_entity.id
_entity.type
_entity.pdbx_description
1 polymer ?
#
loop_
_entity_poly.entity_id
_entity_poly.type
_entity_poly.pdbx_seq_one_letter_code
_entity_poly.pdbx_strand_id
1 'polypeptide(L)' 'LEGKVRVSASIIGGTPGWGEIYIDDKKRDVGTPYAFDLMEGPHKIAVIRDGYETVGGYKIVNLAGGDDIELNFKLRKK' A
#
# COMPACT_ATOMS: atom_id res chain seq x y z
N LEU A 1 -3.36 -2.31 -20.28
CA LEU A 1 -1.90 -2.14 -20.03
C LEU A 1 -1.64 -2.30 -18.54
N GLU A 2 -0.38 -2.46 -18.12
CA GLU A 2 -0.02 -2.52 -16.70
C GLU A 2 0.57 -1.19 -16.23
N GLY A 3 0.34 -0.87 -14.96
CA GLY A 3 0.97 0.22 -14.21
C GLY A 3 1.67 -0.33 -12.97
N LYS A 4 2.70 0.38 -12.50
CA LYS A 4 3.51 0.02 -11.34
C LYS A 4 3.03 0.75 -10.10
N VAL A 5 2.93 0.03 -8.98
CA VAL A 5 2.60 0.59 -7.67
C VAL A 5 3.66 0.19 -6.66
N ARG A 6 4.36 1.18 -6.09
CA ARG A 6 5.29 1.01 -4.97
C ARG A 6 4.59 1.32 -3.66
N VAL A 7 4.54 0.35 -2.76
CA VAL A 7 3.87 0.47 -1.47
C VAL A 7 4.90 0.44 -0.35
N SER A 8 4.89 1.49 0.48
CA SER A 8 5.72 1.61 1.68
C SER A 8 4.89 1.96 2.90
N ALA A 9 5.46 1.74 4.09
CA ALA A 9 4.85 2.14 5.35
C ALA A 9 5.85 2.92 6.21
N SER A 10 5.35 3.86 7.01
CA SER A 10 6.13 4.63 7.98
C SER A 10 5.35 4.75 9.29
N ILE A 11 6.02 4.54 10.41
CA ILE A 11 5.43 4.81 11.73
C ILE A 11 5.43 6.33 11.97
N ILE A 12 4.35 6.89 12.51
CA ILE A 12 4.34 8.30 12.95
C ILE A 12 5.48 8.50 13.94
N GLY A 13 6.36 9.45 13.67
CA GLY A 13 7.63 9.63 14.39
C GLY A 13 8.86 9.34 13.51
N GLY A 14 8.67 8.91 12.27
CA GLY A 14 9.71 8.89 11.22
C GLY A 14 10.44 7.56 11.06
N THR A 15 10.05 6.51 11.79
CA THR A 15 10.65 5.19 11.62
C THR A 15 10.06 4.47 10.40
N PRO A 16 10.88 3.82 9.55
CA PRO A 16 10.37 2.90 8.54
C PRO A 16 9.41 1.89 9.16
N GLY A 17 8.27 1.71 8.52
CA GLY A 17 7.23 0.78 8.93
C GLY A 17 7.26 -0.50 8.11
N TRP A 18 6.63 -1.53 8.66
CA TRP A 18 6.29 -2.76 7.96
C TRP A 18 4.79 -3.01 8.11
N GLY A 19 4.16 -3.62 7.12
CA GLY A 19 2.79 -4.11 7.23
C GLY A 19 2.46 -5.07 6.09
N GLU A 20 1.43 -5.87 6.33
CA GLU A 20 0.83 -6.78 5.35
C GLU A 20 0.11 -5.97 4.27
N ILE A 21 0.34 -6.33 3.01
CA ILE A 21 -0.27 -5.62 1.89
C ILE A 21 -1.54 -6.35 1.45
N TYR A 22 -2.61 -5.58 1.24
CA TYR A 22 -3.85 -6.04 0.65
C TYR A 22 -4.08 -5.27 -0.66
N ILE A 23 -4.44 -6.00 -1.71
CA ILE A 23 -4.84 -5.43 -3.00
C ILE A 23 -6.22 -5.99 -3.32
N ASP A 24 -7.19 -5.11 -3.53
CA ASP A 24 -8.58 -5.46 -3.81
C ASP A 24 -9.14 -6.45 -2.77
N ASP A 25 -8.93 -6.08 -1.50
CA ASP A 25 -9.35 -6.83 -0.31
C ASP A 25 -8.73 -8.23 -0.15
N LYS A 26 -7.76 -8.59 -0.99
CA LYS A 26 -7.00 -9.84 -0.89
C LYS A 26 -5.61 -9.60 -0.30
N LYS A 27 -5.31 -10.33 0.78
CA LYS A 27 -3.97 -10.37 1.37
C LYS A 27 -2.96 -10.89 0.35
N ARG A 28 -1.78 -10.28 0.31
CA ARG A 28 -0.62 -10.77 -0.43
C ARG A 28 0.36 -11.43 0.53
N ASP A 29 1.12 -12.40 0.03
CA ASP A 29 2.16 -13.10 0.81
C ASP A 29 3.47 -12.29 0.90
N VAL A 30 3.36 -10.97 0.84
CA VAL A 30 4.46 -10.00 0.93
C VAL A 30 4.05 -8.83 1.81
N GLY A 31 5.03 -8.13 2.36
CA GLY A 31 4.84 -6.93 3.18
C GLY A 31 5.60 -5.73 2.63
N THR A 32 5.34 -4.55 3.18
CA THR A 32 6.04 -3.32 2.78
C THR A 32 7.52 -3.33 3.18
N PRO A 33 8.42 -2.74 2.38
CA PRO A 33 8.16 -2.14 1.07
C PRO A 33 8.08 -3.21 -0.03
N TYR A 34 7.17 -3.02 -1.00
CA TYR A 34 7.07 -3.89 -2.17
C TYR A 34 6.52 -3.14 -3.38
N ALA A 35 6.86 -3.59 -4.59
CA ALA A 35 6.37 -3.04 -5.85
C ALA A 35 5.58 -4.10 -6.63
N PHE A 36 4.42 -3.72 -7.15
CA PHE A 36 3.57 -4.60 -7.97
C PHE A 36 3.34 -3.98 -9.33
N ASP A 37 3.30 -4.82 -10.36
CA ASP A 37 2.69 -4.47 -11.63
C ASP A 37 1.21 -4.91 -11.56
N LEU A 38 0.30 -3.98 -11.82
CA LEU A 38 -1.14 -4.16 -11.75
C LEU A 38 -1.77 -3.74 -13.07
N MET A 39 -2.89 -4.37 -13.44
CA MET A 39 -3.64 -3.95 -14.61
C MET A 39 -4.16 -2.52 -14.46
N GLU A 40 -4.39 -1.85 -15.59
CA GLU A 40 -5.09 -0.57 -15.61
C GLU A 40 -6.49 -0.69 -14.99
N GLY A 41 -6.93 0.38 -14.35
CA GLY A 41 -8.19 0.47 -13.64
C GLY A 41 -8.05 0.75 -12.14
N PRO A 42 -9.18 0.77 -11.41
CA PRO A 42 -9.20 1.08 -9.99
C PRO A 42 -8.69 -0.10 -9.16
N HIS A 43 -7.72 0.17 -8.29
CA HIS A 43 -7.23 -0.77 -7.29
C HIS A 43 -7.31 -0.18 -5.89
N LYS A 44 -7.80 -0.99 -4.95
CA LYS A 44 -7.82 -0.67 -3.53
C LYS A 44 -6.57 -1.24 -2.87
N ILE A 45 -5.70 -0.36 -2.39
CA ILE A 45 -4.45 -0.72 -1.69
C ILE A 45 -4.59 -0.43 -0.21
N ALA A 46 -4.31 -1.42 0.63
CA ALA A 46 -4.25 -1.25 2.07
C ALA A 46 -2.98 -1.86 2.66
N VAL A 47 -2.53 -1.28 3.77
CA VAL A 47 -1.45 -1.82 4.59
C VAL A 47 -2.00 -2.01 6.00
N ILE A 48 -1.83 -3.20 6.55
CA ILE A 48 -2.30 -3.56 7.89
C ILE A 48 -1.13 -4.09 8.71
N ARG A 49 -1.01 -3.64 9.96
CA ARG A 49 -0.04 -4.17 10.92
C ARG A 49 -0.74 -4.35 12.25
N ASP A 50 -0.60 -5.53 12.85
CA ASP A 50 -1.17 -5.78 14.17
C ASP A 50 -0.59 -4.82 15.23
N GLY A 51 -1.45 -4.34 16.13
CA GLY A 51 -1.12 -3.31 17.12
C GLY A 51 -1.03 -1.86 16.58
N TYR A 52 -1.30 -1.63 15.29
CA TYR A 52 -1.28 -0.31 14.68
C TYR A 52 -2.59 -0.01 13.95
N GLU A 53 -2.92 1.27 13.84
CA GLU A 53 -3.92 1.80 12.93
C GLU A 53 -3.25 2.46 11.72
N THR A 54 -3.86 2.30 10.56
CA THR A 54 -3.41 2.94 9.33
C THR A 54 -4.12 4.28 9.17
N VAL A 55 -3.36 5.37 9.24
CA VAL A 55 -3.89 6.73 9.17
C VAL A 55 -4.53 6.96 7.80
N GLY A 56 -5.80 7.35 7.79
CA GLY A 56 -6.58 7.55 6.57
C GLY A 56 -7.06 6.25 5.91
N GLY A 57 -6.72 5.08 6.47
CA GLY A 57 -7.19 3.78 5.98
C GLY A 57 -6.53 3.34 4.67
N TYR A 58 -7.31 2.74 3.79
CA TYR A 58 -6.89 2.28 2.47
C TYR A 58 -6.81 3.45 1.47
N LYS A 59 -6.15 3.23 0.34
CA LYS A 59 -6.11 4.17 -0.80
C LYS A 59 -6.68 3.51 -2.04
N ILE A 60 -7.42 4.28 -2.84
CA ILE A 60 -7.84 3.86 -4.18
C ILE A 60 -6.91 4.56 -5.17
N VAL A 61 -6.32 3.79 -6.08
CA VAL A 61 -5.56 4.32 -7.22
C VAL A 61 -6.26 3.90 -8.49
N ASN A 62 -6.41 4.80 -9.45
CA ASN A 62 -6.93 4.47 -10.78
C ASN A 62 -5.76 4.47 -11.75
N LEU A 63 -5.25 3.29 -12.09
CA LEU A 63 -4.05 3.13 -12.90
C LEU A 63 -4.35 3.27 -14.38
N ALA A 64 -3.54 4.04 -15.08
CA ALA A 64 -3.38 3.98 -16.52
C ALA A 64 -2.16 3.12 -16.91
N GLY A 65 -2.13 2.69 -18.16
CA GLY A 65 -0.98 1.98 -18.70
C GLY A 65 0.32 2.78 -18.63
N GLY A 66 1.36 2.20 -18.03
CA GLY A 66 2.67 2.83 -17.88
C GLY A 66 2.79 3.75 -16.66
N ASP A 67 1.74 3.88 -15.84
CA ASP A 67 1.81 4.60 -14.58
C ASP A 67 2.89 4.02 -13.67
N ASP A 68 3.51 4.89 -12.86
CA ASP A 68 4.39 4.48 -11.78
C ASP A 68 4.08 5.29 -10.52
N ILE A 69 3.28 4.70 -9.63
CA ILE A 69 2.71 5.37 -8.45
C ILE A 69 3.41 4.91 -7.18
N GLU A 70 3.77 5.86 -6.32
CA GLU A 70 4.26 5.58 -4.97
C GLU A 70 3.21 5.89 -3.91
N LEU A 71 2.96 4.91 -3.04
CA LEU A 71 2.03 5.01 -1.91
C LEU A 71 2.78 4.79 -0.59
N ASN A 72 2.85 5.82 0.24
CA ASN A 72 3.26 5.69 1.63
C ASN A 72 2.04 5.63 2.57
N PHE A 73 2.00 4.63 3.44
CA PHE A 73 0.99 4.48 4.50
C PHE A 73 1.58 4.84 5.85
N LYS A 74 0.94 5.77 6.57
CA LYS A 74 1.35 6.16 7.91
C LYS A 74 0.66 5.27 8.94
N LEU A 75 1.44 4.66 9.82
CA LEU A 75 0.97 3.79 10.90
C LEU A 75 1.08 4.49 12.24
N ARG A 76 0.00 4.52 13.01
CA ARG A 76 -0.02 5.00 14.40
C ARG A 76 -0.20 3.80 15.32
N LYS A 77 0.61 3.69 16.37
CA LYS A 77 0.44 2.63 17.38
C LYS A 77 -0.90 2.88 18.08
N LYS A 78 -1.68 1.81 18.27
CA LYS A 78 -2.92 1.87 19.05
C LYS A 78 -2.64 2.13 20.52
#